data_AF-A0A5D4RWV9-F1
#
_entry.id   AF-A0A5D4RWV9-F1
#
_cell.length_a   1.000
_cell.length_b   1.000
_cell.length_c   1.000
_cell.angle_alpha   90.00
_cell.angle_beta   90.00
_cell.angle_gamma   90.00
#
_symmetry.space_group_name_H-M   'P 1'
#
loop_
_entity.id
_entity.type
_entity.pdbx_description
1 polymer ?
#
loop_
_entity_poly.entity_id
_entity_poly.type
_entity_poly.pdbx_seq_one_letter_code
_entity_poly.pdbx_strand_id
1 'polypeptide(L)' 'MNPGNENCCIKVNSELVKAEFIGVFQYSHVLDPSPMIGGHQGGVVAYPLAVVKHNGKLKEVKLSEITFES' A
#
# COMPACT_ATOMS: atom_id res chain seq x y z
N MET A 1 20.15 -5.46 10.09
CA MET A 1 19.57 -4.16 9.69
C MET A 1 18.12 -4.20 10.17
N ASN A 2 17.83 -3.58 11.31
CA ASN A 2 16.43 -3.39 11.72
C ASN A 2 15.87 -2.35 10.75
N PRO A 3 14.80 -2.62 9.98
CA PRO A 3 14.12 -1.52 9.31
C PRO A 3 13.68 -0.60 10.45
N GLY A 4 14.29 0.58 10.54
CA GLY A 4 13.98 1.54 11.58
C GLY A 4 12.50 1.86 11.43
N ASN A 5 11.74 1.61 12.48
CA ASN A 5 10.34 2.00 12.52
C ASN A 5 10.32 3.53 12.55
N GLU A 6 10.31 4.15 11.37
CA GLU A 6 10.26 5.59 11.22
C GLU A 6 8.84 6.07 11.52
N ASN A 7 8.73 7.18 12.24
CA ASN A 7 7.43 7.83 12.42
C ASN A 7 7.04 8.51 11.11
N CYS A 8 5.83 8.27 10.64
CA CYS A 8 5.27 8.94 9.48
C CYS A 8 3.89 9.52 9.79
N CYS A 9 3.40 10.39 8.93
CA CYS A 9 2.01 10.83 8.94
C CYS A 9 1.26 10.23 7.76
N ILE A 10 0.01 9.80 7.99
CA ILE A 10 -0.90 9.30 6.94
C ILE A 10 -2.17 10.16 6.90
N LYS A 11 -2.79 10.27 5.73
CA LYS A 11 -4.04 11.00 5.57
C LYS A 11 -5.25 10.11 5.89
N VAL A 12 -6.04 10.46 6.89
CA VAL A 12 -7.31 9.81 7.25
C VAL A 12 -8.42 10.86 7.23
N ASN A 13 -9.44 10.71 6.38
CA ASN A 13 -10.57 11.65 6.27
C ASN A 13 -10.15 13.14 6.12
N SER A 14 -9.08 13.38 5.35
CA SER A 14 -8.47 14.70 5.16
C SER A 14 -7.61 15.26 6.30
N GLU A 15 -7.48 14.54 7.41
CA GLU A 15 -6.59 14.87 8.52
C GLU A 15 -5.29 14.07 8.43
N LEU A 16 -4.17 14.66 8.85
CA LEU A 16 -2.89 13.97 9.01
C LEU A 16 -2.80 13.37 10.41
N VAL A 17 -2.58 12.07 10.49
CA VAL A 17 -2.43 11.35 11.76
C VAL A 17 -1.11 10.61 11.81
N LYS A 18 -0.52 10.53 13.00
CA LYS A 18 0.75 9.82 13.21
C LYS A 18 0.58 8.31 13.08
N ALA A 19 1.55 7.68 12.44
CA ALA A 19 1.64 6.25 12.27
C ALA A 19 3.11 5.81 12.30
N GLU A 20 3.32 4.52 12.43
CA GLU A 20 4.62 3.86 12.38
C GLU A 20 4.78 3.27 10.97
N PHE A 21 5.77 3.74 10.21
CA PHE A 21 6.05 3.22 8.88
C PHE A 21 6.71 1.85 9.00
N ILE A 22 6.15 0.85 8.30
CA ILE A 22 6.68 -0.52 8.32
C ILE A 22 7.48 -0.81 7.04
N GLY A 23 6.99 -0.35 5.89
CA GLY A 23 7.68 -0.55 4.61
C GLY A 23 6.79 -0.39 3.39
N VAL A 24 7.40 -0.47 2.21
CA VAL A 24 6.71 -0.56 0.92
C VAL A 24 6.71 -2.01 0.46
N PHE A 25 5.53 -2.47 0.02
CA PHE A 25 5.26 -3.82 -0.43
C PHE A 25 4.60 -3.78 -1.80
N GLN A 26 4.63 -4.90 -2.52
CA GLN A 26 3.89 -5.06 -3.77
C GLN A 26 2.56 -5.76 -3.50
N TYR A 27 1.45 -5.11 -3.87
CA TYR A 27 0.18 -5.80 -4.02
C TYR A 27 0.04 -6.28 -5.46
N SER A 28 -0.36 -7.53 -5.65
CA SER A 28 -0.58 -8.13 -6.96
C SER A 28 -1.92 -8.84 -6.97
N HIS A 29 -2.75 -8.50 -7.95
CA HIS A 29 -4.04 -9.14 -8.19
C HIS A 29 -4.02 -9.81 -9.56
N VAL A 30 -4.36 -11.10 -9.59
CA VAL A 30 -4.50 -11.86 -10.84
C VAL A 30 -5.79 -11.44 -11.52
N LEU A 31 -5.68 -11.00 -12.77
CA LEU A 31 -6.83 -10.80 -13.65
C LEU A 31 -7.14 -12.13 -14.33
N ASP A 32 -8.29 -12.69 -14.01
CA ASP A 32 -8.75 -13.93 -14.64
C ASP A 32 -8.90 -13.72 -16.15
N PRO A 33 -8.46 -14.70 -16.97
CA PRO A 33 -8.65 -14.63 -18.41
C PRO A 33 -10.14 -14.61 -18.75
N SER A 34 -10.51 -13.83 -19.78
CA SER A 34 -11.86 -13.91 -20.34
C SER A 34 -11.94 -15.13 -21.27
N PRO A 35 -12.81 -16.12 -21.00
CA PRO A 35 -12.89 -17.35 -21.80
C PRO A 35 -13.62 -17.18 -23.15
N MET A 36 -14.08 -15.97 -23.49
CA MET A 36 -14.65 -15.69 -24.81
C MET A 36 -13.59 -15.75 -25.92
N ILE A 37 -13.99 -16.21 -27.11
CA ILE A 37 -13.16 -16.12 -28.31
C ILE A 37 -12.84 -14.63 -28.58
N GLY A 38 -11.55 -14.27 -28.51
CA GLY A 38 -11.08 -12.88 -28.60
C GLY A 38 -11.00 -12.13 -27.26
N GLY A 39 -11.19 -12.81 -26.13
CA GLY A 39 -11.10 -12.24 -24.79
C GLY A 39 -9.67 -11.85 -24.38
N HIS A 40 -9.56 -10.99 -23.36
CA HIS A 40 -8.27 -10.59 -22.80
C HIS A 40 -7.56 -11.80 -22.17
N GLN A 41 -6.29 -11.98 -22.53
CA GLN A 41 -5.41 -12.92 -21.84
C GLN A 41 -5.31 -12.46 -20.39
N GLY A 42 -5.51 -13.39 -19.45
CA GLY A 42 -5.34 -13.09 -18.03
C GLY A 42 -3.96 -12.50 -17.75
N GLY A 43 -3.80 -11.87 -16.61
CA GLY A 43 -2.56 -11.15 -16.30
C GLY A 43 -2.43 -10.83 -14.83
N VAL A 44 -1.46 -9.99 -14.50
CA VAL A 44 -1.28 -9.50 -13.13
C VAL A 44 -1.27 -7.98 -13.17
N VAL A 45 -2.13 -7.38 -12.34
CA VAL A 45 -1.99 -5.96 -11.99
C VAL A 45 -1.23 -5.91 -10.69
N ALA A 46 -0.03 -5.34 -10.74
CA ALA A 46 0.82 -5.14 -9.57
C ALA A 46 1.04 -3.64 -9.34
N TYR A 47 0.92 -3.20 -8.09
CA TYR A 47 1.24 -1.84 -7.69
C TYR A 47 1.87 -1.81 -6.29
N PRO A 48 2.76 -0.86 -6.03
CA PRO A 48 3.33 -0.70 -4.70
C PRO A 48 2.30 -0.07 -3.76
N LEU A 49 2.28 -0.53 -2.52
CA LEU A 49 1.58 0.09 -1.41
C LEU A 49 2.52 0.19 -0.22
N ALA A 50 2.24 1.11 0.69
CA ALA A 50 2.94 1.16 1.96
C ALA A 50 2.08 0.53 3.06
N VAL A 51 2.73 -0.17 3.98
CA VAL A 51 2.11 -0.66 5.21
C VAL A 51 2.58 0.21 6.36
N VAL A 52 1.61 0.64 7.16
CA VAL A 52 1.84 1.39 8.38
C VAL A 52 1.13 0.72 9.55
N LYS A 53 1.64 0.92 10.77
CA LYS A 53 0.93 0.58 11.99
C LYS A 53 0.31 1.83 12.59
N HIS A 54 -1.02 1.82 12.73
CA HIS A 54 -1.80 2.90 13.30
C HIS A 54 -2.87 2.31 14.22
N ASN A 55 -2.96 2.81 15.46
CA ASN A 55 -3.87 2.30 16.50
C ASN A 55 -3.77 0.78 16.72
N GLY A 56 -2.54 0.24 16.74
CA GLY A 56 -2.28 -1.18 16.96
C GLY A 56 -2.67 -2.10 15.80
N LYS A 57 -3.09 -1.55 14.65
CA LYS A 57 -3.47 -2.31 13.45
C LYS A 57 -2.58 -1.95 12.27
N LEU A 58 -2.34 -2.93 11.41
CA LEU A 58 -1.71 -2.70 10.12
C LEU A 58 -2.75 -2.12 9.15
N LYS A 59 -2.32 -1.13 8.36
CA LYS A 59 -3.12 -0.50 7.31
C LYS A 59 -2.30 -0.37 6.05
N GLU A 60 -2.96 -0.64 4.92
CA GLU A 60 -2.46 -0.33 3.58
C GLU A 60 -2.75 1.13 3.26
N VAL A 61 -1.75 1.83 2.75
CA VAL A 61 -1.83 3.26 2.40
C VAL A 61 -1.15 3.47 1.05
N LYS A 62 -1.71 4.36 0.22
CA LYS A 62 -1.06 4.74 -1.04
C LYS A 62 0.25 5.44 -0.74
N LEU A 63 1.26 5.24 -1.59
CA LEU A 63 2.56 5.90 -1.41
C LEU A 63 2.45 7.44 -1.34
N SER A 64 1.53 8.01 -2.12
CA SER A 64 1.26 9.46 -2.14
C SER A 64 0.57 10.00 -0.89
N GLU A 65 0.12 9.13 0.01
CA GLU A 65 -0.62 9.49 1.22
C GLU A 65 0.24 9.36 2.48
N ILE A 66 1.54 9.09 2.32
CA ILE A 66 2.53 9.06 3.41
C ILE A 66 3.41 10.29 3.34
N THR A 67 3.66 10.90 4.50
CA THR A 67 4.62 11.99 4.67
C THR A 67 5.59 11.64 5.79
N PHE A 68 6.88 11.79 5.54
CA PHE A 68 7.94 11.64 6.52
C PHE A 68 8.36 13.02 7.03
N GLU A 69 8.60 13.15 8.33
CA GLU A 69 9.16 14.38 8.89
C GLU A 69 10.68 14.40 8.62
N SER A 70 11.18 15.53 8.12
CA SER A 70 12.60 15.76 7.80
C SER A 70 13.43 16.15 9.02
#